data_AF-A0A9D9Z102-F1
#
_entry.id   AF-A0A9D9Z102-F1
#
_cell.length_a   1.000
_cell.length_b   1.000
_cell.length_c   1.000
_cell.angle_alpha   90.00
_cell.angle_beta   90.00
_cell.angle_gamma   90.00
#
_symmetry.space_group_name_H-M   'P 1'
#
loop_
_entity.id
_entity.type
_entity.pdbx_description
1 polymer ?
#
loop_
_entity_poly.entity_id
_entity_poly.type
_entity_poly.pdbx_seq_one_letter_code
_entity_poly.pdbx_strand_id
1 'polypeptide(L)' 'MSKEISTIGKNIRKLRKQKGLSQDRLSKLADISYNTVIKLESGNITNPSIDTLQKLARALSVGVDDLLK' A
#
# COMPACT_ATOMS: atom_id res chain seq x y z
N MET A 1 7.72 20.42 7.92
CA MET A 1 8.52 19.18 7.88
C MET A 1 7.96 18.32 6.75
N SER A 2 8.72 18.17 5.67
CA SER A 2 8.36 17.38 4.50
C SER A 2 8.05 15.95 4.94
N LYS A 3 6.77 15.55 4.87
CA LYS A 3 6.40 14.14 4.97
C LYS A 3 7.08 13.43 3.81
N GLU A 4 8.22 12.81 4.06
CA GLU A 4 8.80 11.86 3.13
C GLU A 4 7.77 10.75 2.97
N ILE A 5 7.08 10.77 1.84
CA ILE A 5 6.23 9.64 1.47
C ILE A 5 7.20 8.47 1.33
N SER A 6 7.13 7.53 2.28
CA SER A 6 7.85 6.26 2.23
C SER A 6 7.75 5.69 0.81
N THR A 7 8.88 5.25 0.24
CA THR A 7 8.95 4.65 -1.10
C THR A 7 7.85 3.60 -1.28
N ILE A 8 7.56 2.86 -0.21
CA ILE A 8 6.48 1.88 -0.11
C ILE A 8 5.10 2.46 -0.41
N GLY A 9 4.74 3.58 0.23
CA GLY A 9 3.45 4.24 0.02
C GLY A 9 3.27 4.73 -1.42
N LYS A 10 4.35 5.21 -2.04
CA LYS A 10 4.34 5.62 -3.46
C LYS A 10 4.12 4.42 -4.38
N ASN A 11 4.81 3.31 -4.12
CA ASN A 11 4.69 2.09 -4.92
C ASN A 11 3.32 1.45 -4.82
N ILE A 12 2.77 1.32 -3.61
CA ILE A 12 1.41 0.84 -3.39
C ILE A 12 0.43 1.68 -4.21
N ARG A 13 0.53 3.01 -4.13
CA ARG A 13 -0.35 3.92 -4.88
C ARG A 13 -0.19 3.76 -6.38
N LYS A 14 1.04 3.63 -6.88
CA LYS A 14 1.35 3.44 -8.30
C LYS A 14 0.76 2.12 -8.82
N LEU A 15 1.06 1.01 -8.16
CA LEU A 15 0.57 -0.33 -8.51
C LEU A 15 -0.95 -0.42 -8.43
N ARG A 16 -1.56 0.15 -7.38
CA ARG A 16 -3.01 0.24 -7.24
C ARG A 16 -3.65 0.94 -8.44
N LYS A 17 -3.10 2.09 -8.86
CA LYS A 17 -3.58 2.84 -10.02
C LYS A 17 -3.39 2.07 -11.32
N GLN A 18 -2.25 1.39 -11.50
CA GLN A 18 -2.01 0.54 -12.68
C GLN A 18 -3.04 -0.59 -12.80
N LYS A 19 -3.55 -1.09 -11.66
CA LYS A 19 -4.62 -2.10 -11.61
C LYS A 19 -6.04 -1.52 -11.64
N GLY A 20 -6.20 -0.21 -11.77
CA GLY A 20 -7.52 0.44 -11.78
C GLY A 20 -8.30 0.27 -10.46
N LEU A 21 -7.61 0.02 -9.35
CA LEU A 21 -8.24 -0.20 -8.05
C LEU A 21 -8.45 1.12 -7.31
N SER A 22 -9.59 1.27 -6.64
CA SER A 22 -9.78 2.34 -5.63
C SER A 22 -9.10 1.95 -4.31
N GLN A 23 -8.87 2.93 -3.42
CA GLN A 23 -8.32 2.64 -2.09
C GLN A 23 -9.25 1.73 -1.26
N ASP A 24 -10.57 1.87 -1.43
CA ASP A 24 -11.58 1.02 -0.79
C ASP A 24 -11.55 -0.42 -1.34
N ARG A 25 -11.42 -0.57 -2.66
CA ARG A 25 -11.24 -1.91 -3.26
C ARG A 25 -9.95 -2.55 -2.77
N LEU A 26 -8.85 -1.81 -2.73
CA LEU A 26 -7.59 -2.35 -2.22
C LEU A 26 -7.71 -2.78 -0.77
N SER A 27 -8.36 -1.99 0.09
CA SER A 27 -8.53 -2.34 1.51
C SER A 27 -9.34 -3.63 1.68
N LYS A 28 -10.40 -3.81 0.89
CA LYS A 28 -11.21 -5.03 0.89
C LYS A 28 -10.44 -6.24 0.38
N LEU A 29 -9.68 -6.09 -0.71
CA LEU A 29 -8.87 -7.18 -1.28
C LEU A 29 -7.70 -7.59 -0.39
N ALA A 30 -7.10 -6.63 0.31
CA ALA A 30 -5.98 -6.87 1.23
C ALA A 30 -6.45 -7.24 2.64
N ASP A 31 -7.75 -7.25 2.92
CA ASP A 31 -8.30 -7.50 4.26
C ASP A 31 -7.65 -6.61 5.34
N ILE A 32 -7.59 -5.31 5.06
CA ILE A 32 -7.10 -4.28 5.99
C ILE A 32 -8.05 -3.09 6.02
N SER A 33 -7.93 -2.26 7.05
CA SER A 33 -8.79 -1.08 7.16
C SER A 33 -8.52 -0.07 6.02
N TYR A 34 -9.59 0.56 5.52
CA TYR A 34 -9.49 1.64 4.53
C TYR A 34 -8.57 2.78 5.01
N ASN A 35 -8.65 3.10 6.30
CA ASN A 35 -7.80 4.12 6.92
C ASN A 35 -6.31 3.73 6.88
N THR A 36 -5.99 2.43 7.03
CA THR A 36 -4.62 1.91 6.90
C THR A 36 -4.08 2.15 5.49
N VAL A 37 -4.88 1.87 4.45
CA VAL A 37 -4.49 2.12 3.04
C VAL A 37 -4.22 3.60 2.81
N ILE A 38 -5.11 4.49 3.27
CA ILE A 38 -4.91 5.94 3.15
C ILE A 38 -3.62 6.37 3.87
N LYS A 39 -3.42 5.93 5.12
CA LYS A 39 -2.24 6.30 5.92
C LYS A 39 -0.94 5.80 5.30
N LEU A 40 -0.96 4.62 4.67
CA LEU A 40 0.18 4.09 3.91
C LEU A 40 0.47 4.92 2.66
N GLU A 41 -0.53 5.17 1.81
CA GLU A 41 -0.34 5.94 0.58
C GLU A 41 0.00 7.42 0.82
N SER A 42 -0.38 7.97 1.98
CA SER A 42 -0.08 9.35 2.39
C SER A 42 1.23 9.49 3.16
N GLY A 43 1.94 8.38 3.44
CA GLY A 43 3.21 8.39 4.17
C GLY A 43 3.08 8.64 5.67
N ASN A 44 1.87 8.51 6.24
CA ASN A 44 1.66 8.56 7.70
C ASN A 44 2.12 7.27 8.38
N ILE A 45 2.13 6.15 7.65
CA ILE A 45 2.74 4.89 8.09
C ILE A 45 3.98 4.67 7.24
N THR A 46 5.15 4.78 7.87
CA THR A 46 6.45 4.60 7.22
C THR A 46 6.97 3.17 7.35
N ASN A 47 6.53 2.44 8.37
CA ASN A 47 6.96 1.07 8.66
C ASN A 47 5.77 0.12 8.88
N PRO A 48 5.10 -0.35 7.80
CA PRO A 48 4.07 -1.38 7.91
C PRO A 48 4.64 -2.71 8.42
N SER A 49 3.79 -3.51 9.07
CA SER A 49 4.15 -4.90 9.41
C SER A 49 4.33 -5.74 8.16
N ILE A 50 5.14 -6.81 8.27
CA ILE A 50 5.32 -7.80 7.19
C ILE A 50 3.98 -8.40 6.74
N ASP A 51 3.07 -8.66 7.68
CA ASP A 51 1.71 -9.13 7.39
C ASP A 51 0.94 -8.15 6.49
N THR A 52 0.99 -6.85 6.80
CA THR A 52 0.35 -5.81 5.99
C THR A 52 0.94 -5.73 4.59
N LEU A 53 2.28 -5.83 4.48
CA LEU A 53 2.97 -5.85 3.20
C LEU A 53 2.58 -7.08 2.36
N GLN A 54 2.52 -8.27 2.97
CA GLN A 54 2.10 -9.50 2.27
C GLN A 54 0.65 -9.42 1.79
N LYS A 55 -0.25 -8.90 2.63
CA LYS A 55 -1.66 -8.69 2.29
C LYS A 55 -1.83 -7.74 1.10
N LEU A 56 -1.12 -6.62 1.12
CA LEU A 56 -1.12 -5.65 0.03
C LEU A 56 -0.50 -6.22 -1.25
N ALA A 57 0.62 -6.94 -1.14
CA ALA A 57 1.29 -7.57 -2.28
C ALA A 57 0.37 -8.60 -2.94
N ARG A 58 -0.32 -9.44 -2.16
CA ARG A 58 -1.32 -10.41 -2.64
C ARG A 58 -2.50 -9.71 -3.32
N ALA A 59 -3.07 -8.69 -2.69
CA ALA A 59 -4.19 -7.92 -3.26
C ALA A 59 -3.82 -7.19 -4.56
N LEU A 60 -2.57 -6.74 -4.65
CA LEU A 60 -1.99 -6.14 -5.84
C LEU A 60 -1.40 -7.18 -6.79
N SER A 61 -1.45 -8.47 -6.50
CA SER A 61 -0.84 -9.58 -7.26
C SER A 61 0.60 -9.27 -7.73
N VAL A 62 1.44 -8.83 -6.80
CA VAL A 62 2.86 -8.52 -6.99
C VAL A 62 3.70 -9.15 -5.87
N GLY A 63 5.03 -9.11 -5.99
CA GLY A 63 5.93 -9.46 -4.91
C GLY A 63 5.96 -8.38 -3.81
N VAL A 64 6.37 -8.76 -2.59
CA VAL A 64 6.61 -7.78 -1.51
C VAL A 64 7.78 -6.87 -1.88
N ASP A 65 8.76 -7.39 -2.61
CA ASP A 65 9.88 -6.65 -3.18
C ASP A 65 9.42 -5.53 -4.13
N ASP A 66 8.36 -5.72 -4.92
CA ASP A 66 7.78 -4.66 -5.76
C ASP A 66 7.22 -3.50 -4.95
N LEU A 67 6.84 -3.73 -3.69
CA LEU A 67 6.43 -2.67 -2.78
C LEU A 67 7.64 -1.92 -2.21
N LEU A 68 8.81 -2.55 -2.11
CA LEU A 68 10.01 -1.99 -1.49
C LEU A 68 10.97 -1.27 -2.47
N LYS A 69 10.82 -1.49 -3.78
CA LYS A 69 11.66 -0.90 -4.85
C LYS A 69 11.58 0.62 -4.93
#